data_AF-A0A7C1AHH3-F1
#
_entry.id   AF-A0A7C1AHH3-F1
#
_cell.length_a   1.000
_cell.length_b   1.000
_cell.length_c   1.000
_cell.angle_alpha   90.00
_cell.angle_beta   90.00
_cell.angle_gamma   90.00
#
_symmetry.space_group_name_H-M   'P 1'
#
loop_
_entity.id
_entity.type
_entity.pdbx_description
1 polymer ?
#
loop_
_entity_poly.entity_id
_entity_poly.type
_entity_poly.pdbx_seq_one_letter_code
_entity_poly.pdbx_strand_id
1 'polypeptide(L)'
;MDELTSKQISEWMAYDSIDPIGKHRDDYGWAMMCSVLYNLALDIYSKKGSHPKRTTPSDFMPKWGVEKRRDVQKGQSMEEQKAILLGLAKNHNRIYNKKGKKHG
;
A
#
# COMPACT_ATOMS: atom_id res chain seq x y z
N MET A 1 -46.63 4.67 -3.27
CA MET A 1 -45.29 4.54 -3.84
C MET A 1 -45.49 3.98 -5.23
N ASP A 2 -45.30 4.78 -6.28
CA ASP A 2 -45.41 4.30 -7.66
C ASP A 2 -44.25 3.34 -7.95
N GLU A 3 -44.56 2.14 -8.42
CA GLU A 3 -43.56 1.15 -8.82
C GLU A 3 -42.97 1.53 -10.18
N LEU A 4 -41.63 1.49 -10.27
CA LEU A 4 -40.93 1.76 -11.54
C LEU A 4 -41.19 0.62 -12.53
N THR A 5 -41.53 0.98 -13.76
CA THR A 5 -41.68 0.01 -14.84
C THR A 5 -40.31 -0.55 -15.28
N SER A 6 -40.28 -1.78 -15.80
CA SER A 6 -39.03 -2.43 -16.27
C SER A 6 -38.26 -1.59 -17.31
N LYS A 7 -38.98 -0.85 -18.15
CA LYS A 7 -38.39 0.09 -19.11
C LYS A 7 -37.66 1.22 -18.41
N GLN A 8 -38.28 1.84 -17.41
CA GLN A 8 -37.67 2.91 -16.63
C GLN A 8 -36.43 2.41 -15.87
N ILE A 9 -36.47 1.21 -15.29
CA ILE A 9 -35.31 0.60 -14.63
C ILE A 9 -34.15 0.41 -15.63
N SER A 10 -34.45 -0.05 -16.83
CA SER A 10 -33.44 -0.25 -17.88
C SER A 10 -32.81 1.07 -18.34
N GLU A 11 -33.60 2.15 -18.43
CA GLU A 11 -33.12 3.50 -18.74
C GLU A 11 -32.17 4.02 -17.65
N TRP A 12 -32.50 3.81 -16.37
CA TRP A 12 -31.63 4.18 -15.25
C TRP A 12 -30.31 3.40 -15.24
N MET A 13 -30.34 2.10 -15.53
CA MET A 13 -29.12 1.29 -15.66
C MET A 13 -28.24 1.73 -16.84
N ALA A 14 -28.86 2.08 -17.97
CA ALA A 14 -28.14 2.61 -19.13
C ALA A 14 -27.49 3.96 -18.80
N TYR A 15 -28.20 4.83 -18.07
CA TYR A 15 -27.65 6.11 -17.61
C TYR A 15 -26.43 5.90 -16.69
N ASP A 16 -26.54 5.01 -15.69
CA ASP A 16 -25.46 4.67 -14.76
C ASP A 16 -24.22 4.09 -15.48
N SER A 17 -24.40 3.41 -16.62
CA SER A 17 -23.28 2.92 -17.41
C SER A 17 -22.46 4.04 -18.11
N ILE A 18 -23.10 5.18 -18.40
CA ILE A 18 -22.49 6.31 -19.12
C ILE A 18 -21.96 7.35 -18.13
N ASP A 19 -22.76 7.68 -17.13
CA ASP A 19 -22.39 8.57 -16.03
C ASP A 19 -22.77 7.87 -14.72
N PRO A 20 -21.83 7.08 -14.14
CA PRO A 20 -22.08 6.34 -12.92
C PRO A 20 -22.63 7.27 -11.85
N ILE A 21 -23.85 6.99 -11.40
CA ILE A 21 -24.55 7.82 -10.44
C ILE A 21 -23.85 7.62 -9.09
N GLY A 22 -22.89 8.49 -8.78
CA GLY A 22 -22.26 8.51 -7.46
C GLY A 22 -20.79 8.94 -7.45
N LYS A 23 -20.22 8.89 -6.25
CA LYS A 23 -18.84 9.33 -5.95
C LYS A 23 -17.75 8.47 -6.56
N HIS A 24 -18.06 7.39 -7.28
CA HIS A 24 -17.05 6.46 -7.78
C HIS A 24 -16.06 7.14 -8.75
N ARG A 25 -16.56 8.02 -9.63
CA ARG A 25 -15.72 8.80 -10.54
C ARG A 25 -14.82 9.77 -9.77
N ASP A 26 -15.37 10.45 -8.78
CA ASP A 26 -14.63 11.39 -7.93
C ASP A 26 -13.56 10.66 -7.10
N ASP A 27 -13.92 9.53 -6.50
CA ASP A 27 -13.02 8.65 -5.75
C ASP A 27 -11.87 8.18 -6.64
N TYR A 28 -12.13 7.84 -7.90
CA TYR A 28 -11.10 7.48 -8.87
C TYR A 28 -10.17 8.65 -9.20
N GLY A 29 -10.71 9.85 -9.35
CA GLY A 29 -9.93 11.07 -9.52
C GLY A 29 -8.98 11.33 -8.35
N TRP A 30 -9.49 11.21 -7.12
CA TRP A 30 -8.68 11.32 -5.91
C TRP A 30 -7.62 10.22 -5.80
N ALA A 31 -8.01 8.98 -6.09
CA ALA A 31 -7.11 7.83 -6.08
C ALA A 31 -5.96 7.98 -7.09
N MET A 32 -6.24 8.55 -8.26
CA MET A 32 -5.22 8.88 -9.25
C MET A 32 -4.22 9.90 -8.71
N MET A 33 -4.69 10.99 -8.11
CA MET A 33 -3.81 12.00 -7.53
C MET A 33 -2.94 11.42 -6.41
N CYS A 34 -3.53 10.61 -5.51
CA CYS A 34 -2.79 9.93 -4.45
C CYS A 34 -1.69 9.00 -4.99
N SER A 35 -1.99 8.22 -6.03
CA SER A 35 -1.02 7.34 -6.68
C SER A 35 0.15 8.11 -7.28
N VAL A 36 -0.12 9.23 -7.96
CA VAL A 36 0.92 10.10 -8.51
C VAL A 36 1.80 10.68 -7.42
N LEU A 37 1.20 11.29 -6.39
CA LEU A 37 1.95 11.89 -5.28
C LEU A 37 2.80 10.87 -4.53
N TYR A 38 2.26 9.67 -4.29
CA TYR A 38 2.97 8.60 -3.61
C TYR A 38 4.16 8.11 -4.43
N ASN A 39 3.96 7.85 -5.72
CA ASN A 39 5.04 7.41 -6.60
C ASN A 39 6.11 8.50 -6.78
N LEU A 40 5.73 9.78 -6.82
CA LEU A 40 6.68 10.89 -6.83
C LEU A 40 7.50 10.93 -5.53
N ALA A 41 6.86 10.76 -4.37
CA ALA A 41 7.56 10.70 -3.09
C ALA A 41 8.52 9.51 -3.01
N LEU A 42 8.14 8.35 -3.58
CA LEU A 42 9.06 7.22 -3.73
C LEU A 42 10.30 7.63 -4.52
N ASP A 43 10.15 8.27 -5.68
CA ASP A 43 11.29 8.65 -6.51
C ASP A 43 12.25 9.63 -5.79
N ILE A 44 11.71 10.51 -4.92
CA ILE A 44 12.50 11.51 -4.19
C ILE A 44 13.20 10.91 -2.94
N TYR A 45 12.49 10.09 -2.17
CA TYR A 45 12.92 9.70 -0.83
C TYR A 45 13.39 8.25 -0.71
N SER A 46 13.23 7.44 -1.76
CA SER A 46 13.69 6.05 -1.72
C SER A 46 15.23 5.98 -1.74
N LYS A 47 15.77 4.98 -1.03
CA LYS A 47 17.23 4.80 -0.92
C LYS A 47 17.80 4.49 -2.30
N LYS A 48 18.99 5.02 -2.60
CA LYS A 48 19.70 4.72 -3.86
C LYS A 48 19.89 3.22 -4.03
N GLY A 49 19.41 2.66 -5.16
CA GLY A 49 19.41 1.22 -5.44
C GLY A 49 18.24 0.44 -4.85
N SER A 50 17.30 1.10 -4.17
CA SER A 50 16.02 0.48 -3.81
C SER A 50 15.04 0.62 -4.98
N HIS A 51 14.27 -0.45 -5.22
CA HIS A 51 13.20 -0.48 -6.22
C HIS A 51 11.86 -0.63 -5.48
N PRO A 52 11.35 0.44 -4.85
CA PRO A 52 10.09 0.37 -4.13
C PRO A 52 8.94 0.03 -5.08
N LYS A 53 7.96 -0.73 -4.58
CA LYS A 53 6.78 -1.11 -5.36
C LYS A 53 5.96 0.15 -5.66
N ARG A 54 5.77 0.45 -6.95
CA ARG A 54 4.87 1.51 -7.38
C ARG A 54 3.42 1.14 -7.13
N THR A 55 2.61 2.16 -6.87
CA THR A 55 1.17 2.03 -6.65
C THR A 55 0.41 2.47 -7.90
N THR A 56 -0.82 1.98 -8.01
CA THR A 56 -1.79 2.33 -9.03
C THR A 56 -3.00 3.03 -8.39
N PRO A 57 -3.85 3.75 -9.14
CA PRO A 57 -5.05 4.36 -8.57
C PRO A 57 -5.95 3.32 -7.86
N SER A 58 -6.04 2.10 -8.39
CA SER A 58 -6.83 1.01 -7.77
C SER A 58 -6.39 0.66 -6.34
N ASP A 59 -5.14 0.95 -5.94
CA ASP A 59 -4.65 0.73 -4.58
C ASP A 59 -5.22 1.73 -3.56
N PHE A 60 -5.69 2.89 -4.02
CA PHE A 60 -6.28 3.95 -3.19
C PHE A 60 -7.80 3.99 -3.26
N MET A 61 -8.42 3.24 -4.16
CA MET A 61 -9.87 3.15 -4.26
C MET A 61 -10.48 2.53 -3.00
N PRO A 62 -11.52 3.15 -2.40
CA PRO A 62 -12.19 2.57 -1.26
C PRO A 62 -12.84 1.22 -1.61
N LYS A 63 -12.57 0.19 -0.81
CA LYS A 63 -13.17 -1.14 -0.97
C LYS A 63 -14.41 -1.25 -0.08
N TRP A 64 -15.51 -0.67 -0.54
CA TRP A 64 -16.80 -0.73 0.17
C TRP A 64 -17.33 -2.18 0.22
N GLY A 65 -17.78 -2.64 1.38
CA GLY A 65 -18.40 -3.96 1.54
C GLY A 65 -17.44 -5.16 1.57
N VAL A 66 -16.13 -4.95 1.41
CA VAL A 66 -15.13 -6.01 1.61
C VAL A 66 -14.61 -5.92 3.04
N GLU A 67 -15.05 -6.83 3.90
CA GLU A 67 -14.36 -7.06 5.18
C GLU A 67 -12.88 -7.24 4.86
N LYS A 68 -12.03 -6.36 5.38
CA LYS A 68 -10.58 -6.49 5.23
C LYS A 68 -10.21 -7.85 5.80
N ARG A 69 -10.03 -8.86 4.94
CA ARG A 69 -9.12 -9.95 5.23
C ARG A 69 -7.82 -9.23 5.51
N ARG A 70 -7.47 -9.12 6.79
CA ARG A 70 -6.13 -8.72 7.20
C ARG A 70 -5.24 -9.71 6.48
N ASP A 71 -4.59 -9.26 5.42
CA ASP A 71 -3.50 -10.00 4.82
C ASP A 71 -2.62 -10.37 6.02
N VAL A 72 -2.60 -11.65 6.36
CA VAL A 72 -1.83 -12.15 7.48
C VAL A 72 -0.41 -11.73 7.15
N GLN A 73 0.08 -10.67 7.80
CA GLN A 73 1.49 -10.32 7.74
C GLN A 73 2.18 -11.64 8.06
N LYS A 74 2.93 -12.19 7.10
CA LYS A 74 3.74 -13.38 7.34
C LYS A 74 4.55 -13.07 8.58
N GLY A 75 4.15 -13.65 9.71
CA GLY A 75 4.87 -13.46 10.96
C GLY A 75 6.30 -13.90 10.70
N GLN A 76 7.28 -13.05 10.98
CA GLN A 76 8.68 -13.45 10.88
C GLN A 76 8.89 -14.72 11.72
N SER A 77 9.59 -15.69 11.14
CA SER A 77 9.94 -16.91 11.88
C SER A 77 10.90 -16.57 13.03
N MET A 78 10.91 -17.38 14.10
CA MET A 78 11.86 -17.20 15.20
C MET A 78 13.31 -17.30 14.71
N GLU A 79 13.55 -18.11 13.69
CA GLU A 79 14.84 -18.28 13.03
C GLU A 79 15.32 -16.98 12.38
N GLU A 80 14.44 -16.28 11.66
CA GLU A 80 14.74 -14.96 11.08
C GLU A 80 15.04 -13.91 12.15
N GLN A 81 14.24 -13.89 13.23
CA GLN A 81 14.47 -12.96 14.34
C GLN A 81 15.81 -13.23 15.04
N LYS A 82 16.15 -14.50 15.27
CA LYS A 82 17.43 -14.92 15.83
C LYS A 82 18.61 -14.54 14.94
N ALA A 83 18.48 -14.71 13.62
CA ALA A 83 19.50 -14.34 12.66
C ALA A 83 19.77 -12.82 12.68
N ILE A 84 18.71 -12.00 12.73
CA ILE A 84 18.82 -10.54 12.84
C ILE A 84 19.52 -10.15 14.15
N LEU A 85 19.11 -10.72 15.28
CA LEU A 85 19.71 -10.42 16.59
C LEU A 85 21.21 -10.76 16.63
N LEU A 86 21.58 -11.93 16.11
CA LEU A 86 22.98 -12.37 16.03
C LEU A 86 23.80 -11.47 15.10
N GLY A 87 23.21 -11.00 14.00
CA GLY A 87 23.85 -10.04 13.09
C GLY A 87 24.15 -8.71 13.78
N LEU A 88 23.20 -8.18 14.54
CA LEU A 88 23.37 -6.97 15.34
C LEU A 88 24.45 -7.14 16.42
N ALA A 89 24.42 -8.24 17.16
CA ALA A 89 25.40 -8.54 18.22
C ALA A 89 26.84 -8.69 17.67
N LYS A 90 27.01 -9.38 16.53
CA LYS A 90 28.31 -9.50 15.86
C LYS A 90 28.87 -8.14 15.43
N ASN A 91 28.03 -7.28 14.87
CA ASN A 91 28.45 -5.93 14.48
C ASN A 91 28.86 -5.08 15.69
N HIS A 92 28.11 -5.17 16.79
CA HIS A 92 28.42 -4.47 18.03
C HIS A 92 29.79 -4.90 18.58
N ASN A 93 30.03 -6.22 18.71
CA ASN A 93 31.30 -6.76 19.19
C ASN A 93 32.49 -6.41 18.28
N ARG A 94 32.28 -6.37 16.97
CA ARG A 94 33.32 -5.96 16.01
C ARG A 94 33.75 -4.50 16.20
N ILE A 95 32.80 -3.61 16.50
CA ILE A 95 33.07 -2.20 16.76
C ILE A 95 33.82 -2.03 18.09
N TYR A 96 33.39 -2.76 19.13
CA TYR A 96 34.03 -2.73 20.44
C TYR A 96 35.50 -3.20 20.37
N ASN A 97 35.76 -4.34 19.72
CA ASN A 97 37.13 -4.88 19.57
C ASN A 97 38.06 -3.99 18.74
N LYS A 98 37.54 -3.25 17.74
CA LYS A 98 38.33 -2.27 16.99
C LYS A 98 38.73 -1.04 17.82
N LYS A 99 37.92 -0.63 18.78
CA LYS A 99 38.23 0.49 19.69
C LYS A 99 39.26 0.08 20.75
N GLY A 100 39.16 -1.14 21.28
CA GLY A 100 40.13 -1.69 22.24
C GLY A 100 41.55 -1.84 21.68
N LYS A 101 41.70 -2.21 20.40
CA LYS A 101 43.02 -2.32 19.73
C LYS A 101 43.71 -1.00 19.39
N LYS A 102 43.04 0.15 19.50
CA LYS A 102 43.62 1.47 19.20
C LYS A 102 44.20 2.19 20.43
N HIS A 103 43.99 1.65 21.63
CA HIS A 103 44.42 2.26 22.90
C HIS A 103 45.32 1.31 23.73
N GLY A 104 45.93 0.32 23.10
CA GLY A 104 46.91 -0.59 23.69
C GLY A 104 48.20 -0.59 22.88
#